data_AF-E1YB99-F1
#
_entry.id   AF-E1YB99-F1
#
_cell.length_a   1.000
_cell.length_b   1.000
_cell.length_c   1.000
_cell.angle_alpha   90.00
_cell.angle_beta   90.00
_cell.angle_gamma   90.00
#
_symmetry.space_group_name_H-M   'P 1'
#
loop_
_entity.id
_entity.type
_entity.pdbx_description
1 polymer ?
#
loop_
_entity_poly.entity_id
_entity_poly.type
_entity_poly.pdbx_seq_one_letter_code
_entity_poly.pdbx_strand_id
1 'polypeptide(L)'
;MNVCQMATFIHVRLPRIECPEHGVLQIVSGLGEENSGMTYEFESFVLDLEQECSIESVCRLLDMNWHHCWGVMERAVERGKERKPHRIPERIGVDEKSFAKGHRYETLVYDIDAGTVSKQP
;
A
#
# COMPACT_ATOMS: atom_id res chain seq x y z
N MET A 1 14.69 -0.16 8.79
CA MET A 1 14.28 0.95 9.69
C MET A 1 15.41 1.97 9.78
N ASN A 2 15.10 3.26 9.77
CA ASN A 2 16.08 4.32 9.93
C ASN A 2 15.99 4.89 11.35
N VAL A 3 16.80 4.34 12.26
CA VAL A 3 16.93 4.86 13.63
C VAL A 3 18.20 5.70 13.65
N CYS A 4 18.06 7.01 13.81
CA CYS A 4 19.20 7.94 13.88
C CYS A 4 20.15 7.90 12.66
N GLN A 5 19.61 7.86 11.44
CA GLN A 5 20.38 7.81 10.17
C GLN A 5 21.24 6.54 9.99
N MET A 6 20.97 5.49 10.77
CA MET A 6 21.66 4.21 10.66
C MET A 6 20.74 3.12 10.12
N ALA A 7 21.26 2.32 9.20
CA ALA A 7 20.60 1.11 8.73
C ALA A 7 20.45 0.14 9.91
N THR A 8 19.19 -0.11 10.31
CA THR A 8 18.87 -1.02 11.41
C THR A 8 18.23 -2.28 10.87
N PHE A 9 18.86 -3.42 11.15
CA PHE A 9 18.42 -4.75 10.75
C PHE A 9 17.91 -5.52 11.96
N ILE A 10 16.69 -6.03 11.86
CA ILE A 10 16.07 -6.85 12.90
C ILE A 10 16.11 -8.30 12.42
N HIS A 11 16.91 -9.12 13.09
CA HIS A 11 17.02 -10.55 12.79
C HIS A 11 16.08 -11.33 13.71
N VAL A 12 14.96 -11.80 13.15
CA VAL A 12 13.98 -12.61 13.89
C VAL A 12 13.67 -13.86 13.09
N ARG A 13 13.78 -15.02 13.75
CA ARG A 13 13.28 -16.29 13.21
C ARG A 13 11.86 -16.47 13.72
N LEU A 14 10.87 -16.29 12.84
CA LEU A 14 9.48 -16.50 13.18
C LEU A 14 9.17 -18.01 13.26
N PRO A 15 8.71 -18.53 14.42
CA PRO A 15 8.27 -19.90 14.55
C PRO A 15 7.24 -20.28 13.50
N ARG A 16 7.42 -21.46 12.92
CA ARG A 16 6.49 -22.08 11.98
C ARG A 16 5.94 -23.36 12.60
N ILE A 17 4.63 -23.52 12.55
CA ILE A 17 3.92 -24.72 12.99
C ILE A 17 3.41 -25.45 11.75
N GLU A 18 3.50 -26.78 11.75
CA GLU A 18 2.93 -27.63 10.70
C GLU A 18 1.58 -28.15 11.18
N CYS A 19 0.51 -27.57 10.65
CA CYS A 19 -0.86 -28.00 10.92
C CYS A 19 -1.26 -29.07 9.89
N PRO A 20 -1.73 -30.26 10.33
CA PRO A 20 -2.17 -31.31 9.40
C PRO A 20 -3.28 -30.88 8.44
N GLU A 21 -4.11 -29.91 8.82
CA GLU A 21 -5.24 -29.42 8.00
C GLU A 21 -4.89 -28.18 7.18
N HIS A 22 -4.12 -27.25 7.76
CA HIS A 22 -3.88 -25.92 7.21
C HIS A 22 -2.48 -25.73 6.62
N GLY A 23 -1.62 -26.75 6.68
CA GLY A 23 -0.24 -26.68 6.22
C GLY A 23 0.67 -25.90 7.17
N VAL A 24 1.72 -25.26 6.61
CA VAL A 24 2.71 -24.53 7.40
C VAL A 24 2.19 -23.13 7.71
N LEU A 25 1.92 -22.86 8.98
CA LEU A 25 1.51 -21.55 9.49
C LEU A 25 2.67 -20.88 10.22
N GLN A 26 2.78 -19.56 10.10
CA GLN A 26 3.76 -18.76 10.82
C GLN A 26 3.05 -17.95 11.90
N ILE A 27 3.66 -17.78 13.07
CA ILE A 27 3.07 -16.93 14.11
C ILE A 27 3.04 -15.47 13.65
N VAL A 28 2.02 -14.73 14.11
CA VAL A 28 1.96 -13.28 13.94
C VAL A 28 3.14 -12.66 14.67
N SER A 29 3.99 -11.93 13.94
CA SER A 29 5.24 -11.40 14.48
C SER A 29 5.04 -10.23 15.46
N GLY A 30 3.92 -9.52 15.35
CA GLY A 30 3.69 -8.23 16.01
C GLY A 30 4.56 -7.09 15.48
N LEU A 31 5.58 -7.40 14.65
CA LEU A 31 6.48 -6.43 14.06
C LEU A 31 5.95 -5.87 12.75
N GLY A 32 5.19 -6.66 11.99
CA GLY A 32 4.60 -6.29 10.72
C GLY A 32 3.45 -7.21 10.34
N GLU A 33 2.84 -6.92 9.19
CA GLU A 33 1.79 -7.71 8.56
C GLU A 33 2.20 -9.19 8.40
N GLU A 34 1.20 -10.08 8.30
CA GLU A 34 1.46 -11.50 8.06
C GLU A 34 2.23 -11.70 6.76
N ASN A 35 3.27 -12.54 6.80
CA ASN A 35 4.19 -12.79 5.70
C ASN A 35 4.94 -11.55 5.16
N SER A 36 4.87 -10.40 5.84
CA SER A 36 5.66 -9.22 5.48
C SER A 36 7.10 -9.35 5.98
N GLY A 37 8.06 -8.97 5.14
CA GLY A 37 9.46 -8.81 5.51
C GLY A 37 9.78 -7.46 6.16
N MET A 38 8.76 -6.61 6.37
CA MET A 38 8.91 -5.24 6.85
C MET A 38 8.25 -5.06 8.21
N THR A 39 8.79 -4.16 9.03
CA THR A 39 8.12 -3.72 10.25
C THR A 39 7.05 -2.68 9.94
N TYR A 40 6.02 -2.55 10.77
CA TYR A 40 4.97 -1.52 10.66
C TYR A 40 5.56 -0.11 10.59
N GLU A 41 6.57 0.17 11.42
CA GLU A 41 7.27 1.45 11.44
C GLU A 41 8.00 1.72 10.11
N PHE A 42 8.61 0.69 9.52
CA PHE A 42 9.27 0.83 8.23
C PHE A 42 8.27 0.96 7.09
N GLU A 43 7.19 0.19 7.10
CA GLU A 43 6.09 0.31 6.12
C GLU A 43 5.47 1.72 6.17
N SER A 44 5.23 2.28 7.37
CA SER A 44 4.73 3.65 7.53
C SER A 44 5.68 4.67 6.92
N PHE A 45 6.98 4.53 7.18
CA PHE A 45 7.98 5.44 6.61
C PHE A 45 8.05 5.36 5.07
N VAL A 46 7.87 4.17 4.49
CA VAL A 46 7.78 4.00 3.04
C VAL A 46 6.55 4.73 2.49
N LEU A 47 5.37 4.56 3.12
CA LEU A 47 4.14 5.23 2.70
C LEU A 47 4.22 6.77 2.81
N ASP A 48 4.91 7.28 3.84
CA ASP A 48 5.14 8.72 3.98
C ASP A 48 5.99 9.26 2.82
N LEU A 49 7.01 8.50 2.38
CA LEU A 49 7.82 8.87 1.22
C LEU A 49 7.05 8.72 -0.10
N GLU A 50 6.22 7.70 -0.25
CA GLU A 50 5.41 7.47 -1.45
C GLU A 50 4.35 8.56 -1.69
N GLN A 51 3.90 9.26 -0.63
CA GLN A 51 3.01 10.41 -0.76
C GLN A 51 3.70 11.62 -1.40
N GLU A 52 5.02 11.75 -1.22
CA GLU A 52 5.80 12.92 -1.65
C GLU A 52 6.66 12.64 -2.89
N CYS A 53 6.96 11.37 -3.18
CA CYS A 53 7.92 10.93 -4.19
C CYS A 53 7.36 9.84 -5.10
N SER A 54 7.93 9.72 -6.31
CA SER A 54 7.66 8.57 -7.17
C SER A 54 8.17 7.26 -6.52
N ILE A 55 7.49 6.15 -6.79
CA ILE A 55 7.88 4.81 -6.29
C ILE A 55 9.33 4.48 -6.65
N GLU A 56 9.77 4.83 -7.86
CA GLU A 56 11.16 4.66 -8.29
C GLU A 56 12.15 5.46 -7.43
N SER A 57 11.77 6.68 -7.03
CA SER A 57 12.60 7.50 -6.15
C SER A 57 12.66 6.94 -4.74
N VAL A 58 11.54 6.43 -4.21
CA VAL A 58 11.49 5.76 -2.91
C VAL A 58 12.35 4.50 -2.93
N CYS A 59 12.25 3.67 -3.97
CA CYS A 59 13.08 2.48 -4.15
C CYS A 59 14.58 2.83 -4.13
N ARG A 60 14.98 3.89 -4.83
CA ARG A 60 16.38 4.37 -4.84
C ARG A 60 16.82 4.91 -3.49
N LEU A 61 15.97 5.63 -2.77
CA LEU A 61 16.28 6.21 -1.46
C LEU A 61 16.42 5.15 -0.37
N LEU A 62 15.62 4.09 -0.45
CA LEU A 62 15.54 3.04 0.56
C LEU A 62 16.28 1.75 0.19
N ASP A 63 16.88 1.70 -1.00
CA ASP A 63 17.49 0.49 -1.59
C ASP A 63 16.51 -0.71 -1.57
N MET A 64 15.31 -0.47 -2.10
CA MET A 64 14.21 -1.44 -2.09
C MET A 64 13.89 -1.95 -3.50
N ASN A 65 13.44 -3.21 -3.55
CA ASN A 65 12.86 -3.75 -4.77
C ASN A 65 11.53 -3.05 -5.09
N TRP A 66 11.36 -2.69 -6.37
CA TRP A 66 10.16 -2.02 -6.87
C TRP A 66 8.85 -2.73 -6.53
N HIS A 67 8.80 -4.07 -6.66
CA HIS A 67 7.60 -4.85 -6.33
C HIS A 67 7.26 -4.83 -4.84
N HIS A 68 8.26 -4.77 -3.96
CA HIS A 68 8.01 -4.63 -2.52
C HIS A 68 7.44 -3.26 -2.18
N CYS A 69 7.98 -2.20 -2.79
CA CYS A 69 7.48 -0.84 -2.63
C CYS A 69 6.03 -0.74 -3.13
N TRP A 70 5.77 -1.19 -4.37
CA TRP A 70 4.43 -1.24 -4.95
C TRP A 70 3.43 -2.02 -4.09
N GLY A 71 3.84 -3.18 -3.57
CA GLY A 71 2.97 -3.99 -2.71
C GLY A 71 2.61 -3.31 -1.39
N VAL A 72 3.50 -2.47 -0.83
CA VAL A 72 3.19 -1.64 0.36
C VAL A 72 2.08 -0.64 0.03
N MET A 73 2.24 0.09 -1.08
CA MET A 73 1.25 1.04 -1.56
C MET A 73 -0.12 0.38 -1.79
N GLU A 74 -0.14 -0.76 -2.50
CA GLU A 74 -1.39 -1.48 -2.78
C GLU A 74 -2.12 -1.90 -1.50
N ARG A 75 -1.41 -2.47 -0.52
CA ARG A 75 -2.02 -2.85 0.77
C ARG A 75 -2.54 -1.63 1.51
N ALA A 76 -1.81 -0.50 1.48
CA ALA A 76 -2.28 0.73 2.11
C ALA A 76 -3.53 1.29 1.45
N VAL A 77 -3.61 1.27 0.12
CA VAL A 77 -4.81 1.66 -0.64
C VAL A 77 -5.98 0.73 -0.30
N GLU A 78 -5.76 -0.58 -0.21
CA GLU A 78 -6.82 -1.52 0.13
C GLU A 78 -7.35 -1.30 1.54
N ARG A 79 -6.47 -1.10 2.53
CA ARG A 79 -6.87 -0.71 3.89
C ARG A 79 -7.65 0.61 3.90
N GLY A 80 -7.23 1.59 3.08
CA GLY A 80 -7.94 2.86 2.93
C GLY A 80 -9.34 2.69 2.33
N LYS A 81 -9.45 1.85 1.30
CA LYS A 81 -10.71 1.46 0.65
C LYS A 81 -11.65 0.74 1.62
N GLU A 82 -11.15 -0.18 2.44
CA GLU A 82 -11.93 -0.90 3.47
C GLU A 82 -12.50 0.04 4.54
N ARG A 83 -11.70 0.99 5.02
CA ARG A 83 -12.13 1.98 6.03
C ARG A 83 -13.07 3.04 5.49
N LYS A 84 -13.13 3.21 4.17
CA LYS A 84 -13.94 4.25 3.53
C LYS A 84 -15.43 3.94 3.66
N PRO A 85 -16.25 4.82 4.28
CA PRO A 85 -17.68 4.61 4.36
C PRO A 85 -18.33 4.69 2.98
N HIS A 86 -19.35 3.87 2.75
CA HIS A 86 -20.18 4.00 1.57
C HIS A 86 -21.06 5.25 1.69
N ARG A 87 -20.93 6.17 0.73
CA ARG A 87 -21.71 7.41 0.65
C ARG A 87 -22.08 7.69 -0.80
N ILE A 88 -23.29 8.17 -1.00
CA ILE A 88 -23.74 8.70 -2.29
C ILE A 88 -23.48 10.21 -2.28
N PRO A 89 -22.66 10.75 -3.19
CA PRO A 89 -22.41 12.18 -3.28
C PRO A 89 -23.63 12.94 -3.81
N GLU A 90 -23.87 14.16 -3.32
CA GLU A 90 -24.92 15.03 -3.85
C GLU A 90 -24.54 15.61 -5.22
N ARG A 91 -23.24 15.84 -5.43
CA ARG A 91 -22.68 16.42 -6.65
C ARG A 91 -21.57 15.51 -7.20
N ILE A 92 -21.76 15.03 -8.42
CA ILE A 92 -20.84 14.11 -9.10
C ILE A 92 -20.08 14.84 -10.20
N GLY A 93 -18.77 14.66 -10.21
CA GLY A 93 -17.87 15.06 -11.29
C GLY A 93 -17.58 13.84 -12.16
N VAL A 94 -17.64 14.04 -13.47
CA VAL A 94 -17.24 13.03 -14.47
C VAL A 94 -16.15 13.66 -15.33
N ASP A 95 -15.00 13.00 -15.39
CA ASP A 95 -13.85 13.41 -16.20
C ASP A 95 -13.36 12.24 -17.05
N GLU A 96 -12.70 12.53 -18.16
CA GLU A 96 -12.11 11.51 -19.05
C GLU A 96 -10.64 11.81 -19.29
N LYS A 97 -9.78 10.88 -18.85
CA LYS A 97 -8.33 11.03 -18.97
C LYS A 97 -7.76 10.04 -19.98
N SER A 98 -7.09 10.57 -20.99
CA SER A 98 -6.27 9.76 -21.91
C SER A 98 -4.98 9.33 -21.20
N PHE A 99 -4.75 8.03 -21.10
CA PHE A 99 -3.59 7.48 -20.38
C PHE A 99 -2.52 6.89 -21.31
N ALA A 100 -2.84 6.63 -22.58
CA ALA A 100 -1.88 6.10 -23.55
C ALA A 100 -2.20 6.54 -24.98
N LYS A 101 -1.17 6.53 -25.84
CA LYS A 101 -1.34 6.73 -27.28
C LYS A 101 -2.31 5.70 -27.86
N GLY A 102 -3.08 6.13 -28.87
CA GLY A 102 -4.07 5.27 -29.53
C GLY A 102 -5.46 5.32 -28.91
N HIS A 103 -5.88 6.49 -28.40
CA HIS A 103 -7.26 6.72 -27.94
C HIS A 103 -7.70 5.77 -26.82
N ARG A 104 -6.86 5.59 -25.80
CA ARG A 104 -7.21 4.84 -24.59
C ARG A 104 -7.52 5.79 -23.45
N TYR A 105 -8.72 5.67 -22.92
CA TYR A 105 -9.28 6.59 -21.95
C TYR A 105 -9.80 5.85 -20.73
N GLU A 106 -9.71 6.50 -19.58
CA GLU A 106 -10.41 6.11 -18.36
C GLU A 106 -11.36 7.22 -17.94
N THR A 107 -12.58 6.84 -17.57
CA THR A 107 -13.57 7.75 -17.02
C THR A 107 -13.44 7.77 -15.50
N LEU A 108 -13.20 8.94 -14.94
CA LEU A 108 -13.15 9.17 -13.50
C LEU A 108 -14.51 9.70 -13.03
N VAL A 109 -15.11 9.06 -12.03
CA VAL A 109 -16.35 9.50 -11.39
C VAL A 109 -16.07 9.76 -9.91
N TYR A 110 -16.29 10.99 -9.44
CA TYR A 110 -15.91 11.40 -8.09
C TYR A 110 -16.90 12.38 -7.46
N ASP A 111 -16.89 12.42 -6.13
CA ASP A 111 -17.56 13.45 -5.33
C ASP A 111 -16.82 14.78 -5.48
N ILE A 112 -17.49 15.80 -6.04
CA ILE A 112 -16.90 17.11 -6.28
C ILE A 112 -16.53 17.81 -4.97
N ASP A 113 -17.37 17.67 -3.95
CA ASP A 113 -17.23 18.43 -2.72
C ASP A 113 -16.19 17.78 -1.78
N ALA A 114 -16.12 16.45 -1.77
CA ALA A 114 -15.12 15.71 -0.98
C ALA A 114 -13.82 15.40 -1.73
N GLY A 115 -13.76 15.66 -3.04
CA GLY A 115 -12.60 15.35 -3.87
C GLY A 115 -12.24 13.86 -3.89
N THR A 116 -13.23 12.97 -3.79
CA THR A 116 -13.00 11.56 -3.54
C THR A 116 -13.72 10.65 -4.53
N VAL A 117 -13.04 9.61 -5.02
CA VAL A 117 -13.60 8.62 -5.96
C VAL A 117 -14.36 7.56 -5.17
N SER A 118 -15.60 7.24 -5.55
CA SER A 118 -16.39 6.20 -4.87
C SER A 118 -15.77 4.81 -5.03
N LYS A 119 -15.96 3.93 -4.04
CA LYS A 119 -15.57 2.52 -4.13
C LYS A 119 -16.37 1.88 -5.29
N GLN A 120 -15.71 1.43 -6.36
CA GLN A 120 -16.37 0.56 -7.34
C GLN A 120 -16.61 -0.80 -6.68
N PRO A 121 -17.78 -1.42 -6.91
CA PRO A 121 -18.10 -2.75 -6.39
C PRO A 121 -17.18 -3.83 -6.97
#